data_AF-A0A346C119-F1
#
_entry.id   AF-A0A346C119-F1
#
_cell.length_a   1.000
_cell.length_b   1.000
_cell.length_c   1.000
_cell.angle_alpha   90.00
_cell.angle_beta   90.00
_cell.angle_gamma   90.00
#
_symmetry.space_group_name_H-M   'P 1'
#
loop_
_entity.id
_entity.type
_entity.pdbx_description
1 polymer ?
#
loop_
_entity_poly.entity_id
_entity_poly.type
_entity_poly.pdbx_seq_one_letter_code
_entity_poly.pdbx_strand_id
1 'polypeptide(L)' 'MNIHQWRKSTYSGDSSNCVEIATAPAKILVRDSKAPTGSRLAFPRTVWADFVHHTAKSRVASD' A
#
# COMPACT_ATOMS: atom_id res chain seq x y z
N MET A 1 10.90 16.85 -4.69
CA MET A 1 9.83 16.55 -5.68
C MET A 1 9.32 15.14 -5.46
N ASN A 2 8.06 14.97 -5.06
CA ASN A 2 7.42 13.65 -5.02
C ASN A 2 6.88 13.33 -6.41
N ILE A 3 7.68 12.67 -7.25
CA ILE A 3 7.33 12.28 -8.62
C ILE A 3 6.36 11.07 -8.69
N HIS A 4 5.71 10.73 -7.59
CA HIS A 4 4.81 9.58 -7.49
C HIS A 4 3.41 10.03 -7.13
N GLN A 5 2.42 9.51 -7.86
CA GLN A 5 1.00 9.72 -7.55
C GLN A 5 0.59 8.77 -6.42
N TRP A 6 0.55 9.31 -5.19
CA TRP A 6 0.18 8.55 -4.00
C TRP A 6 -1.34 8.48 -3.85
N ARG A 7 -1.83 7.29 -3.51
CA ARG A 7 -3.24 7.04 -3.20
C ARG A 7 -3.38 6.57 -1.76
N LYS A 8 -4.12 7.32 -0.95
CA LYS A 8 -4.41 7.00 0.45
C LYS A 8 -5.46 5.90 0.55
N SER A 9 -5.29 4.99 1.51
CA SER A 9 -6.29 3.97 1.81
C SER A 9 -7.54 4.61 2.42
N THR A 10 -8.73 4.13 2.03
CA THR A 10 -10.02 4.58 2.59
C THR A 10 -10.18 4.20 4.07
N TYR A 11 -9.39 3.23 4.55
CA TYR A 11 -9.35 2.85 5.97
C TYR A 11 -8.43 3.76 6.80
N SER A 12 -7.81 4.78 6.18
CA SER A 12 -6.92 5.73 6.87
C SER A 12 -7.73 6.92 7.44
N GLY A 13 -8.38 6.70 8.58
CA GLY A 13 -8.98 7.74 9.42
C GLY A 13 -7.99 8.34 10.44
N ASP A 14 -8.41 9.41 11.12
CA ASP A 14 -7.57 10.30 11.95
C ASP A 14 -6.75 9.57 13.04
N SER A 15 -7.28 8.48 13.60
CA SER A 15 -6.64 7.68 14.65
C SER A 15 -6.18 6.28 14.19
N SER A 16 -6.24 5.95 12.90
CA SER A 16 -6.09 4.58 12.41
C SER A 16 -4.78 4.30 11.63
N ASN A 17 -4.68 3.09 11.09
CA ASN A 17 -3.56 2.55 10.30
C ASN A 17 -3.42 3.25 8.93
N CYS A 18 -2.81 4.44 8.93
CA CYS A 18 -2.68 5.29 7.75
C CYS A 18 -1.63 4.77 6.76
N VAL A 19 -2.08 4.28 5.61
CA VAL A 19 -1.19 3.80 4.53
C VAL A 19 -1.51 4.45 3.19
N GLU A 20 -0.45 4.75 2.45
CA GLU A 20 -0.51 5.22 1.06
C GLU A 20 0.29 4.31 0.14
N ILE A 21 -0.22 4.12 -1.08
CA ILE A 21 0.49 3.38 -2.12
C ILE A 21 0.73 4.24 -3.36
N ALA A 22 1.79 3.96 -4.11
CA ALA A 22 2.01 4.54 -5.42
C ALA A 22 2.50 3.50 -6.42
N THR A 23 1.99 3.57 -7.64
CA THR A 23 2.49 2.76 -8.76
C THR A 23 3.73 3.41 -9.35
N ALA A 24 4.81 2.64 -9.45
CA ALA A 24 6.04 2.98 -10.17
C ALA A 24 6.27 1.95 -11.29
N PRO A 25 7.14 2.21 -12.29
CA PRO A 25 7.26 1.36 -13.48
C PRO A 25 7.40 -0.15 -13.21
N ALA A 26 8.25 -0.54 -12.25
CA ALA A 26 8.47 -1.95 -11.89
C ALA A 26 8.07 -2.31 -10.46
N LYS A 27 7.53 -1.34 -9.70
CA LYS A 27 7.33 -1.49 -8.25
C LYS A 27 6.02 -0.88 -7.77
N ILE A 28 5.50 -1.42 -6.68
CA ILE A 28 4.51 -0.75 -5.84
C ILE A 28 5.23 -0.22 -4.61
N LEU A 29 5.08 1.09 -4.38
CA LEU A 29 5.62 1.75 -3.20
C LEU A 29 4.54 1.81 -2.13
N VAL A 30 4.93 1.58 -0.87
CA VAL A 30 4.05 1.71 0.30
C VAL A 30 4.74 2.60 1.32
N ARG A 31 3.98 3.53 1.91
CA ARG A 31 4.48 4.37 3.00
C ARG A 31 3.41 4.61 4.05
N ASP A 32 3.87 5.04 5.22
CA ASP A 32 3.02 5.64 6.24
C ASP A 32 2.58 7.03 5.78
N SER A 33 1.26 7.28 5.75
CA SER A 33 0.73 8.59 5.38
C SER A 33 1.12 9.70 6.36
N LYS A 34 1.42 9.35 7.63
CA LYS A 34 1.84 10.29 8.68
C LYS A 34 3.31 10.66 8.56
N ALA A 35 4.11 9.88 7.84
CA ALA A 35 5.54 10.12 7.60
C ALA A 35 5.85 10.16 6.08
N PRO A 36 5.31 11.14 5.31
CA PRO A 36 5.41 11.15 3.85
C PRO A 36 6.83 11.31 3.30
N THR A 37 7.75 11.84 4.12
CA THR A 37 9.19 12.00 3.84
C THR A 37 10.04 10.87 4.43
N GLY A 38 9.44 9.97 5.22
CA GLY A 38 10.12 8.82 5.80
C GLY A 38 10.39 7.70 4.79
N SER A 39 10.93 6.60 5.32
CA SER A 39 11.26 5.39 4.56
C SER A 39 10.02 4.80 3.88
N ARG A 40 10.25 4.21 2.71
CA ARG A 40 9.20 3.61 1.87
C ARG A 40 9.55 2.15 1.62
N LEU A 41 8.55 1.28 1.70
CA LEU A 41 8.68 -0.09 1.21
C LEU A 41 8.46 -0.10 -0.30
N ALA A 42 9.16 -0.98 -1.00
CA ALA A 42 9.06 -1.09 -2.45
C ALA A 42 9.03 -2.56 -2.87
N PHE A 43 7.91 -2.99 -3.43
CA PHE A 43 7.66 -4.37 -3.83
C PHE A 43 7.67 -4.51 -5.35
N PRO A 44 8.23 -5.58 -5.93
CA PRO A 44 7.97 -5.91 -7.34
C PRO A 44 6.47 -6.03 -7.61
N ARG A 45 6.01 -5.62 -8.80
CA ARG A 45 4.58 -5.65 -9.14
C ARG A 45 3.97 -7.05 -9.05
N THR A 46 4.71 -8.09 -9.41
CA THR A 46 4.28 -9.50 -9.33
C THR A 46 4.02 -9.93 -7.89
N VAL A 47 4.99 -9.69 -7.00
CA VAL A 47 4.88 -9.99 -5.56
C VAL A 47 3.72 -9.24 -4.91
N TRP A 48 3.50 -7.97 -5.29
CA TRP A 48 2.34 -7.21 -4.78
C TRP A 48 1.01 -7.81 -5.25
N ALA A 49 0.92 -8.25 -6.50
CA ALA A 49 -0.30 -8.90 -7.02
C ALA A 49 -0.59 -10.22 -6.29
N ASP A 50 0.43 -11.04 -6.05
CA ASP A 50 0.31 -12.29 -5.30
C ASP A 50 -0.16 -12.03 -3.86
N PHE A 51 0.42 -11.01 -3.20
CA PHE A 51 0.00 -10.58 -1.87
C PHE A 51 -1.46 -10.16 -1.82
N VAL A 52 -1.91 -9.33 -2.76
CA VAL A 52 -3.32 -8.87 -2.83
C VAL A 52 -4.26 -10.06 -3.08
N HIS A 53 -3.90 -10.95 -4.00
CA HIS A 53 -4.72 -12.12 -4.30
C HIS A 53 -4.83 -13.07 -3.10
N HIS A 54 -3.72 -13.30 -2.37
CA HIS A 54 -3.74 -14.11 -1.16
C HIS A 54 -4.61 -13.47 -0.06
N THR A 55 -4.40 -12.19 0.23
CA THR A 55 -5.16 -11.47 1.27
C THR A 55 -6.64 -11.32 0.97
N ALA A 56 -7.02 -11.21 -0.31
CA ALA A 56 -8.42 -11.20 -0.72
C ALA A 56 -9.11 -12.54 -0.47
N LYS A 57 -8.41 -13.67 -0.71
CA LYS A 57 -8.94 -15.01 -0.43
C LYS A 57 -9.08 -15.26 1.07
N SER A 58 -8.14 -14.79 1.88
CA SER A 58 -8.19 -14.96 3.34
C SER A 58 -9.37 -14.24 4.01
N ARG A 59 -9.96 -13.21 3.36
CA ARG A 59 -11.16 -12.52 3.90
C ARG A 59 -12.45 -13.36 3.87
N VAL A 60 -12.46 -14.51 3.18
CA VAL A 60 -13.66 -15.38 3.02
C VAL A 60 -13.65 -16.58 3.99
N ALA A 61 -12.60 -16.79 4.79
CA ALA A 61 -12.50 -17.95 5.70
C ALA A 61 -12.75 -17.58 7.18
N SER A 62 -13.75 -16.75 7.46
CA SER A 62 -14.09 -16.33 8.83
C SER A 62 -15.59 -16.37 9.13
N ASP A 63 -16.37 -17.09 8.32
CA ASP A 63 -17.77 -17.43 8.60
C ASP A 63 -17.92 -18.97 8.63
#